data_AF-A0A3P1WLQ6-F1
#
_entry.id   AF-A0A3P1WLQ6-F1
#
_cell.length_a   1.000
_cell.length_b   1.000
_cell.length_c   1.000
_cell.angle_alpha   90.00
_cell.angle_beta   90.00
_cell.angle_gamma   90.00
#
_symmetry.space_group_name_H-M   'P 1'
#
loop_
_entity.id
_entity.type
_entity.pdbx_description
1 polymer ?
#
loop_
_entity_poly.entity_id
_entity_poly.type
_entity_poly.pdbx_seq_one_letter_code
_entity_poly.pdbx_strand_id
1 'polypeptide(L)'
;ISNEYGGECHCDLCQNRFRDWLKARYQTLENLNQAWWSTFWSHTYTDWSQIESPAPQGEMSIHGLNLDWHRFNTAQVTDFCRHEIAPLKAANSALPVTTNFMEYFYDYD
;
A
#
# COMPACT_ATOMS: atom_id res chain seq x y z
N ILE A 1 2.38 9.20 18.69
CA ILE A 1 2.51 9.45 17.24
C ILE A 1 1.14 9.16 16.67
N SER A 2 0.45 10.17 16.14
CA SER A 2 -0.97 10.13 15.81
C SER A 2 -1.86 9.47 16.90
N ASN A 3 -3.05 9.02 16.51
CA ASN A 3 -3.95 8.16 17.26
C ASN A 3 -4.60 7.15 16.30
N GLU A 4 -4.55 5.85 16.64
CA GLU A 4 -5.29 4.78 15.94
C GLU A 4 -5.25 4.91 14.41
N TYR A 5 -4.07 4.82 13.83
CA TYR A 5 -3.94 4.84 12.36
C TYR A 5 -4.87 3.80 11.73
N GLY A 6 -5.59 4.22 10.70
CA GLY A 6 -6.46 3.35 9.95
C GLY A 6 -6.91 3.96 8.62
N GLY A 7 -7.56 3.14 7.82
CA GLY A 7 -8.08 3.51 6.52
C GLY A 7 -7.03 3.55 5.41
N GLU A 8 -7.54 3.95 4.24
CA GLU A 8 -6.86 3.96 2.96
C GLU A 8 -7.28 5.17 2.12
N CYS A 9 -6.52 5.49 1.06
CA CYS A 9 -6.81 6.59 0.16
C CYS A 9 -6.54 6.21 -1.29
N HIS A 10 -7.50 6.49 -2.17
CA HIS A 10 -7.49 6.06 -3.58
C HIS A 10 -7.26 7.22 -4.56
N CYS A 11 -6.84 8.40 -4.09
CA CYS A 11 -6.57 9.55 -4.95
C CYS A 11 -5.36 9.32 -5.88
N ASP A 12 -5.23 10.14 -6.93
CA ASP A 12 -4.17 10.01 -7.94
C ASP A 12 -2.75 9.97 -7.37
N LEU A 13 -2.49 10.69 -6.27
CA LEU A 13 -1.19 10.66 -5.58
C LEU A 13 -0.90 9.25 -5.01
N CYS A 14 -1.90 8.62 -4.40
CA CYS A 14 -1.77 7.26 -3.88
C CYS A 14 -1.69 6.24 -5.01
N GLN A 15 -2.45 6.40 -6.09
CA GLN A 15 -2.35 5.52 -7.27
C GLN A 15 -0.93 5.53 -7.86
N ASN A 16 -0.33 6.72 -8.01
CA ASN A 16 1.03 6.83 -8.53
C ASN A 16 2.06 6.18 -7.60
N ARG A 17 1.94 6.40 -6.28
CA ARG A 17 2.82 5.74 -5.30
C ARG A 17 2.63 4.22 -5.28
N PHE A 18 1.41 3.73 -5.47
CA PHE A 18 1.14 2.30 -5.53
C PHE A 18 1.81 1.67 -6.76
N ARG A 19 1.69 2.30 -7.93
CA ARG A 19 2.40 1.85 -9.15
C ARG A 19 3.91 1.81 -8.93
N ASP A 20 4.48 2.82 -8.29
CA ASP A 20 5.92 2.85 -8.02
C ASP A 20 6.35 1.78 -7.00
N TRP A 21 5.53 1.53 -5.98
CA TRP A 21 5.73 0.42 -5.03
C TRP A 21 5.69 -0.94 -5.73
N LEU A 22 4.74 -1.16 -6.66
CA LEU A 22 4.64 -2.39 -7.45
C LEU A 22 5.81 -2.57 -8.40
N LYS A 23 6.27 -1.50 -9.07
CA LYS A 23 7.48 -1.53 -9.91
C LYS A 23 8.69 -1.94 -9.07
N ALA A 24 8.85 -1.36 -7.88
CA ALA A 24 9.96 -1.70 -6.99
C ALA A 24 9.88 -3.15 -6.51
N ARG A 25 8.67 -3.69 -6.28
CA ARG A 25 8.43 -5.07 -5.82
C ARG A 25 8.63 -6.12 -6.90
N TYR A 26 8.06 -5.91 -8.09
CA TYR A 26 7.99 -6.93 -9.15
C TYR A 26 8.98 -6.71 -10.30
N GLN A 27 9.53 -5.50 -10.42
CA GLN A 27 10.47 -5.03 -11.46
C GLN A 27 9.92 -5.04 -12.89
N THR A 28 9.11 -6.01 -13.27
CA THR A 28 8.51 -6.19 -14.60
C THR A 28 7.02 -6.51 -14.50
N LEU A 29 6.25 -6.20 -15.55
CA LEU A 29 4.82 -6.54 -15.60
C LEU A 29 4.63 -8.05 -15.76
N GLU A 30 5.56 -8.75 -16.41
CA GLU A 30 5.54 -10.20 -16.54
C GLU A 30 5.54 -10.88 -15.17
N ASN A 31 6.43 -10.45 -14.28
CA ASN A 31 6.50 -10.97 -12.91
C ASN A 31 5.22 -10.67 -12.11
N LEU A 32 4.67 -9.46 -12.25
CA LEU A 32 3.43 -9.06 -11.59
C LEU A 32 2.24 -9.87 -12.10
N ASN A 33 2.06 -9.96 -13.42
CA ASN A 33 0.98 -10.71 -14.05
C ASN A 33 1.04 -12.20 -13.69
N GLN A 34 2.24 -12.78 -13.62
CA GLN A 34 2.44 -14.16 -13.18
C GLN A 34 2.04 -14.32 -11.70
N ALA A 35 2.48 -13.42 -10.82
CA ALA A 35 2.18 -13.48 -9.39
C ALA A 35 0.68 -13.31 -9.09
N TRP A 36 0.00 -12.45 -9.86
CA TRP A 36 -1.43 -12.16 -9.69
C TRP A 36 -2.34 -13.08 -10.51
N TRP A 37 -1.77 -13.97 -11.33
CA TRP A 37 -2.50 -14.83 -12.26
C TRP A 37 -3.48 -14.06 -13.16
N SER A 38 -3.06 -12.88 -13.63
CA SER A 38 -3.93 -11.92 -14.32
C SER A 38 -4.33 -12.36 -15.74
N THR A 39 -3.83 -13.49 -16.25
CA THR A 39 -4.34 -14.10 -17.48
C THR A 39 -5.78 -14.58 -17.30
N PHE A 40 -6.18 -14.96 -16.08
CA PHE A 40 -7.56 -15.30 -15.79
C PHE A 40 -8.47 -14.09 -16.02
N TRP A 41 -9.60 -14.31 -16.71
CA TRP A 41 -10.51 -13.27 -17.20
C TRP A 41 -9.84 -12.16 -18.02
N SER A 42 -8.67 -12.45 -18.61
CA SER A 42 -7.96 -11.53 -19.51
C SER A 42 -7.57 -10.19 -18.87
N HIS A 43 -7.30 -10.17 -17.56
CA HIS A 43 -6.85 -8.98 -16.81
C HIS A 43 -5.35 -8.67 -16.96
N THR A 44 -4.69 -9.18 -17.99
CA THR A 44 -3.24 -9.01 -18.15
C THR A 44 -2.89 -7.54 -18.35
N TYR A 45 -2.10 -6.99 -17.43
CA TYR A 45 -1.62 -5.61 -17.51
C TYR A 45 -0.48 -5.51 -18.52
N THR A 46 -0.60 -4.57 -19.45
CA THR A 46 0.37 -4.32 -20.54
C THR A 46 1.09 -2.98 -20.38
N ASP A 47 0.62 -2.13 -19.46
CA ASP A 47 1.29 -0.91 -19.05
C ASP A 47 1.04 -0.63 -17.55
N TRP A 48 2.02 -0.06 -16.85
CA TRP A 48 1.90 0.23 -15.42
C TRP A 48 0.78 1.24 -15.09
N SER A 49 0.43 2.13 -16.03
CA SER A 49 -0.67 3.10 -15.84
C SER A 49 -2.05 2.45 -15.75
N GLN A 50 -2.21 1.24 -16.28
CA GLN A 50 -3.47 0.47 -16.23
C GLN A 50 -3.78 -0.09 -14.84
N ILE A 51 -2.77 -0.16 -13.96
CA ILE A 51 -2.96 -0.65 -12.61
C ILE A 51 -3.57 0.49 -11.78
N GLU A 52 -4.69 0.18 -11.13
CA GLU A 52 -5.38 1.02 -10.17
C GLU A 52 -5.65 0.20 -8.90
N SER A 53 -5.82 0.87 -7.76
CA SER A 53 -6.27 0.22 -6.53
C SER A 53 -7.61 -0.50 -6.72
N PRO A 54 -7.93 -1.52 -5.90
CA PRO A 54 -9.24 -2.16 -5.92
C PRO A 54 -10.40 -1.16 -5.77
N ALA A 55 -11.51 -1.38 -6.48
CA ALA A 55 -12.72 -0.55 -6.38
C ALA A 55 -13.99 -1.36 -6.67
N PRO A 56 -15.11 -1.15 -5.95
CA PRO A 56 -16.36 -1.89 -6.15
C PRO A 56 -16.93 -1.80 -7.58
N GLN A 57 -16.75 -0.66 -8.24
CA GLN A 57 -17.13 -0.41 -9.63
C GLN A 57 -16.01 -0.69 -10.65
N GLY A 58 -14.87 -1.21 -10.18
CA GLY A 58 -13.70 -1.53 -10.97
C GLY A 58 -13.25 -2.97 -10.73
N GLU A 59 -11.99 -3.15 -10.34
CA GLU A 59 -11.41 -4.46 -10.07
C GLU A 59 -11.46 -4.81 -8.57
N MET A 60 -11.89 -6.03 -8.25
CA MET A 60 -11.89 -6.60 -6.88
C MET A 60 -11.62 -8.11 -6.88
N SER A 61 -11.51 -8.74 -8.05
CA SER A 61 -11.43 -10.19 -8.25
C SER A 61 -9.99 -10.70 -8.28
N ILE A 62 -9.01 -9.83 -8.54
CA ILE A 62 -7.59 -10.18 -8.51
C ILE A 62 -7.09 -10.18 -7.06
N HIS A 63 -7.01 -11.36 -6.45
CA HIS A 63 -6.54 -11.49 -5.06
C HIS A 63 -5.15 -10.90 -4.81
N GLY A 64 -4.25 -11.03 -5.78
CA GLY A 64 -2.91 -10.43 -5.71
C GLY A 64 -2.96 -8.91 -5.60
N LEU A 65 -3.84 -8.26 -6.37
CA LEU A 65 -4.06 -6.82 -6.31
C LEU A 65 -4.60 -6.39 -4.94
N ASN A 66 -5.64 -7.06 -4.44
CA ASN A 66 -6.25 -6.74 -3.16
C ASN A 66 -5.24 -6.88 -2.01
N LEU A 67 -4.48 -7.97 -1.98
CA LEU A 67 -3.49 -8.23 -0.94
C LEU A 67 -2.33 -7.22 -1.00
N ASP A 68 -1.83 -6.93 -2.20
CA ASP A 68 -0.74 -5.97 -2.35
C ASP A 68 -1.19 -4.53 -2.08
N TRP A 69 -2.47 -4.21 -2.25
CA TRP A 69 -3.05 -2.93 -1.83
C TRP A 69 -3.03 -2.77 -0.30
N HIS A 70 -3.41 -3.81 0.47
CA HIS A 70 -3.28 -3.80 1.93
C HIS A 70 -1.82 -3.63 2.37
N ARG A 71 -0.89 -4.38 1.76
CA ARG A 71 0.56 -4.25 2.06
C ARG A 71 1.12 -2.88 1.71
N PHE A 72 0.65 -2.30 0.61
CA PHE A 72 1.00 -0.94 0.22
C PHE A 72 0.51 0.06 1.27
N ASN A 73 -0.74 -0.06 1.74
CA ASN A 73 -1.27 0.80 2.80
C ASN A 73 -0.46 0.67 4.11
N THR A 74 -0.08 -0.54 4.51
CA THR A 74 0.83 -0.77 5.65
C THR A 74 2.16 -0.02 5.46
N ALA A 75 2.76 -0.13 4.26
CA ALA A 75 4.02 0.55 3.94
C ALA A 75 3.88 2.07 3.98
N GLN A 76 2.78 2.61 3.45
CA GLN A 76 2.49 4.04 3.44
C GLN A 76 2.30 4.61 4.85
N VAL A 77 1.55 3.93 5.71
CA VAL A 77 1.34 4.37 7.09
C VAL A 77 2.61 4.22 7.93
N THR A 78 3.39 3.17 7.69
CA THR A 78 4.70 3.03 8.33
C THR A 78 5.64 4.17 7.93
N ASP A 79 5.66 4.55 6.65
CA ASP A 79 6.45 5.70 6.17
C ASP A 79 5.94 7.03 6.73
N PHE A 80 4.62 7.22 6.80
CA PHE A 80 4.00 8.41 7.40
C PHE A 80 4.36 8.54 8.89
N CYS A 81 4.27 7.43 9.64
CA CYS A 81 4.67 7.36 11.04
C CYS A 81 6.16 7.71 11.22
N ARG A 82 7.05 7.21 10.34
CA ARG A 82 8.48 7.60 10.35
C ARG A 82 8.67 9.09 10.10
N HIS A 83 7.91 9.68 9.18
CA HIS A 83 7.95 11.13 8.91
C HIS A 83 7.51 11.96 10.13
N GLU A 84 6.48 11.55 10.86
CA GLU A 84 6.08 12.21 12.10
C GLU A 84 7.13 12.07 13.21
N ILE A 85 7.79 10.92 13.31
CA ILE A 85 8.81 10.63 14.31
C ILE A 85 10.09 11.44 14.08
N ALA A 86 10.49 11.63 12.83
CA ALA A 86 11.77 12.23 12.45
C ALA A 86 12.08 13.57 13.17
N PRO A 87 11.20 14.60 13.15
CA PRO A 87 11.47 15.86 13.85
C PRO A 87 11.51 15.70 15.37
N LEU A 88 10.72 14.78 15.95
CA LEU A 88 10.72 14.54 17.40
C LEU A 88 12.03 13.91 17.86
N LYS A 89 12.55 12.94 17.10
CA LYS A 89 13.85 12.30 17.39
C LYS A 89 15.02 13.24 17.14
N ALA A 90 14.90 14.16 16.18
CA ALA A 90 15.88 15.22 15.98
C ALA A 90 15.94 16.18 17.19
N ALA A 91 14.79 16.50 17.79
CA ALA A 91 14.72 17.35 18.98
C ALA A 91 15.21 16.65 20.26
N ASN A 92 14.84 15.39 20.47
CA ASN A 92 15.35 14.58 21.57
C ASN A 92 15.26 13.08 21.23
N SER A 93 16.41 12.48 20.91
CA SER A 93 16.48 11.08 20.50
C SER A 93 16.18 10.09 21.63
N ALA A 94 16.33 10.51 22.89
CA ALA A 94 16.15 9.65 24.08
C ALA A 94 14.69 9.42 24.46
N LEU A 95 13.75 10.28 24.03
CA LEU A 95 12.34 10.11 24.34
C LEU A 95 11.77 8.86 23.65
N PRO A 96 11.01 7.99 24.34
CA PRO A 96 10.36 6.85 23.72
C PRO A 96 9.24 7.31 22.78
N VAL A 97 8.88 6.43 21.84
CA VAL A 97 7.89 6.71 20.81
C VAL A 97 6.94 5.51 20.71
N THR A 98 5.64 5.77 20.66
CA THR A 98 4.60 4.75 20.45
C THR A 98 3.42 5.32 19.66
N THR A 99 2.61 4.43 19.11
CA THR A 99 1.26 4.66 18.60
C THR A 99 0.37 3.54 19.13
N ASN A 100 -0.88 3.85 19.46
CA ASN A 100 -1.85 2.86 19.93
C ASN A 100 -2.40 2.02 18.77
N PHE A 101 -2.37 0.70 18.95
CA PHE A 101 -3.01 -0.27 18.05
C PHE A 101 -4.45 -0.57 18.51
N MET A 102 -5.23 -1.16 17.61
CA MET A 102 -6.63 -1.53 17.84
C MET A 102 -6.79 -3.06 17.87
N GLU A 103 -7.84 -3.53 18.55
CA GLU A 103 -8.20 -4.96 18.58
C GLU A 103 -8.71 -5.44 17.21
N TYR A 104 -8.23 -6.58 16.72
CA TYR A 104 -8.62 -7.17 15.43
C TYR A 104 -8.70 -6.16 14.26
N PHE A 105 -7.61 -5.43 14.04
CA PHE A 105 -7.55 -4.42 13.00
C PHE A 105 -7.15 -5.02 11.63
N TYR A 106 -7.99 -4.84 10.61
CA TYR A 106 -7.87 -5.55 9.32
C TYR A 106 -7.45 -4.69 8.12
N ASP A 107 -7.26 -3.37 8.29
CA ASP A 107 -6.95 -2.49 7.16
C ASP A 107 -5.54 -2.72 6.59
N TYR A 108 -4.64 -3.32 7.39
CA TYR A 108 -3.21 -3.48 7.09
C TYR A 108 -2.78 -4.96 7.13
N ASP A 109 -1.85 -5.36 6.24
CA ASP A 109 -1.15 -6.67 6.16
C ASP A 109 0.38 -6.50 6.29
#